data_AF-A0AAE1W3G0-F1
#
_entry.id   AF-A0AAE1W3G0-F1
#
_cell.length_a   1.000
_cell.length_b   1.000
_cell.length_c   1.000
_cell.angle_alpha   90.00
_cell.angle_beta   90.00
_cell.angle_gamma   90.00
#
_symmetry.space_group_name_H-M   'P 1'
#
loop_
_entity.id
_entity.type
_entity.pdbx_description
1 polymer ?
#
loop_
_entity_poly.entity_id
_entity_poly.type
_entity_poly.pdbx_seq_one_letter_code
_entity_poly.pdbx_strand_id
1 'polypeptide(L)'
;MAQNSDQTINKMTSFNLNQQPLCIEYPTLDVDFELKSGLSHLLPTCRGLAGQDPHKHLKEFYVACSDMRPQGVTEEQVKLRAFPFSLGDKAKDWLYSLPSGSILSWNELKKIFLENYFPAS
;
A
#
# COMPACT_ATOMS: atom_id res chain seq x y z
N MET A 1 10.21 -15.61 -47.57
CA MET A 1 9.54 -14.33 -47.26
C MET A 1 8.52 -14.61 -46.17
N ALA A 2 8.54 -13.79 -45.10
CA ALA A 2 7.49 -13.62 -44.08
C ALA A 2 7.13 -14.86 -43.22
N GLN A 3 6.93 -14.81 -41.90
CA GLN A 3 7.01 -13.72 -40.94
C GLN A 3 7.11 -14.34 -39.53
N ASN A 4 7.98 -13.74 -38.73
CA ASN A 4 8.13 -13.88 -37.28
C ASN A 4 6.80 -13.63 -36.53
N SER A 5 6.29 -14.57 -35.75
CA SER A 5 5.13 -14.31 -34.86
C SER A 5 5.01 -15.17 -33.59
N ASP A 6 6.09 -15.80 -33.10
CA ASP A 6 6.01 -16.63 -31.87
C ASP A 6 7.02 -16.28 -30.77
N GLN A 7 7.67 -15.12 -30.85
CA GLN A 7 8.48 -14.60 -29.73
C GLN A 7 7.72 -13.68 -28.76
N THR A 8 6.46 -13.36 -29.06
CA THR A 8 5.70 -12.37 -28.26
C THR A 8 5.03 -13.00 -27.03
N ILE A 9 4.76 -14.30 -27.03
CA ILE A 9 3.99 -14.95 -25.95
C ILE A 9 4.88 -15.31 -24.74
N ASN A 10 6.17 -15.53 -24.97
CA ASN A 10 7.10 -15.99 -23.93
C ASN A 10 7.65 -14.84 -23.07
N LYS A 11 7.30 -13.58 -23.40
CA LYS A 11 7.79 -12.37 -22.70
C LYS A 11 6.76 -11.77 -21.75
N MET A 12 5.57 -12.39 -21.63
CA MET A 12 4.50 -11.93 -20.75
C MET A 12 4.45 -12.67 -19.40
N THR A 13 5.11 -13.83 -19.30
CA THR A 13 5.10 -14.67 -18.08
C THR A 13 6.32 -14.47 -17.19
N SER A 14 7.21 -13.53 -17.52
CA SER A 14 8.28 -13.06 -16.63
C SER A 14 7.97 -11.70 -15.99
N PHE A 15 6.70 -11.33 -15.86
CA PHE A 15 6.36 -10.43 -14.76
C PHE A 15 6.50 -11.25 -13.49
N ASN A 16 7.71 -11.24 -12.93
CA ASN A 16 7.91 -11.63 -11.55
C ASN A 16 7.18 -10.59 -10.70
N LEU A 17 5.87 -10.78 -10.55
CA LEU A 17 4.97 -9.96 -9.72
C LEU A 17 5.40 -9.97 -8.24
N ASN A 18 6.37 -10.82 -7.87
CA ASN A 18 6.93 -10.94 -6.53
C ASN A 18 8.11 -10.00 -6.26
N GLN A 19 8.53 -9.16 -7.22
CA GLN A 19 9.71 -8.29 -7.03
C GLN A 19 9.58 -6.86 -7.53
N GLN A 20 8.38 -6.35 -7.85
CA GLN A 20 8.28 -4.90 -8.01
C GLN A 20 8.53 -4.28 -6.63
N PRO A 21 9.63 -3.51 -6.42
CA PRO A 21 9.87 -2.92 -5.13
C PRO A 21 8.71 -1.97 -4.88
N LEU A 22 8.01 -2.18 -3.77
CA LEU A 22 6.86 -1.36 -3.41
C LEU A 22 7.32 0.10 -3.27
N CYS A 23 6.40 1.05 -3.49
CA CYS A 23 6.69 2.46 -3.27
C CYS A 23 7.06 2.77 -1.81
N ILE A 24 6.60 1.92 -0.88
CA ILE A 24 6.94 1.95 0.54
C ILE A 24 8.17 1.08 0.79
N GLU A 25 9.20 1.69 1.35
CA GLU A 25 10.32 0.96 1.94
C GLU A 25 9.93 0.50 3.35
N TYR A 26 10.05 -0.81 3.61
CA TYR A 26 9.76 -1.37 4.92
C TYR A 26 11.03 -1.49 5.73
N PRO A 27 11.14 -0.83 6.89
CA PRO A 27 12.26 -1.04 7.80
C PRO A 27 12.36 -2.50 8.21
N THR A 28 13.59 -3.00 8.38
CA THR A 28 13.85 -4.35 8.89
C THR A 28 13.16 -4.56 10.23
N LEU A 29 12.60 -5.74 10.42
CA LEU A 29 12.00 -6.17 11.67
C LEU A 29 12.97 -7.06 12.44
N ASP A 30 13.02 -6.87 13.75
CA ASP A 30 13.72 -7.77 14.67
C ASP A 30 12.84 -8.98 15.05
N VAL A 31 11.55 -8.93 14.73
CA VAL A 31 10.54 -9.94 15.08
C VAL A 31 9.74 -10.37 13.84
N ASP A 32 9.29 -11.61 13.81
CA ASP A 32 8.37 -12.10 12.79
C ASP A 32 7.01 -11.39 12.92
N PHE A 33 6.81 -10.36 12.12
CA PHE A 33 5.54 -9.67 12.02
C PHE A 33 4.86 -10.02 10.71
N GLU A 34 3.78 -10.78 10.82
CA GLU A 34 2.86 -11.03 9.73
C GLU A 34 1.56 -10.29 10.03
N LEU A 35 1.08 -9.52 9.05
CA LEU A 35 -0.26 -8.96 9.11
C LEU A 35 -1.24 -10.13 8.93
N LYS A 36 -1.69 -10.74 10.02
CA LYS A 36 -2.57 -11.91 9.96
C LYS A 36 -3.73 -11.60 9.02
N SER A 37 -3.96 -12.46 8.02
CA SER A 37 -5.07 -12.36 7.06
C SER A 37 -6.42 -12.13 7.76
N GLY A 38 -6.61 -12.69 8.96
CA GLY A 38 -7.77 -12.46 9.80
C GLY A 38 -7.88 -11.08 10.45
N LEU A 39 -7.01 -10.11 10.14
CA LEU A 39 -7.10 -8.73 10.65
C LEU A 39 -7.23 -7.71 9.53
N SER A 40 -7.02 -8.12 8.26
CA SER A 40 -7.22 -7.22 7.11
C SER A 40 -8.67 -6.76 6.98
N HIS A 41 -9.63 -7.54 7.47
CA HIS A 41 -11.05 -7.17 7.47
C HIS A 41 -11.42 -6.10 8.51
N LEU A 42 -10.54 -5.84 9.49
CA LEU A 42 -10.74 -4.78 10.47
C LEU A 42 -10.25 -3.42 9.98
N LEU A 43 -9.44 -3.40 8.92
CA LEU A 43 -8.96 -2.17 8.33
C LEU A 43 -10.11 -1.46 7.60
N PRO A 44 -10.27 -0.14 7.76
CA PRO A 44 -11.18 0.61 6.90
C PRO A 44 -10.71 0.50 5.45
N THR A 45 -11.64 0.66 4.51
CA THR A 45 -11.33 0.61 3.07
C THR A 45 -11.56 1.97 2.42
N CYS A 46 -10.50 2.59 1.92
CA CYS A 46 -10.58 3.75 1.04
C CYS A 46 -10.52 3.29 -0.41
N ARG A 47 -11.52 3.64 -1.21
CA ARG A 47 -11.62 3.28 -2.65
C ARG A 47 -11.23 4.43 -3.58
N GLY A 48 -10.95 5.61 -3.02
CA GLY A 48 -10.66 6.82 -3.80
C GLY A 48 -11.89 7.38 -4.54
N LEU A 49 -13.08 7.29 -3.93
CA LEU A 49 -14.32 7.80 -4.50
C LEU A 49 -14.60 9.23 -4.04
N ALA A 50 -15.28 10.01 -4.88
CA ALA A 50 -15.77 11.34 -4.52
C ALA A 50 -16.74 11.23 -3.33
N GLY A 51 -16.45 11.96 -2.24
CA GLY A 51 -17.23 11.94 -1.00
C GLY A 51 -16.68 11.02 0.09
N GLN A 52 -15.65 10.21 -0.17
CA GLN A 52 -14.88 9.61 0.91
C GLN A 52 -13.97 10.68 1.53
N ASP A 53 -13.93 10.76 2.86
CA ASP A 53 -13.05 11.68 3.59
C ASP A 53 -11.71 10.97 3.91
N PRO A 54 -10.59 11.38 3.29
CA PRO A 54 -9.28 10.81 3.55
C PRO A 54 -8.82 10.99 5.01
N HIS A 55 -9.23 12.08 5.67
CA HIS A 55 -8.91 12.31 7.09
C HIS A 55 -9.66 11.34 8.00
N LYS A 56 -10.93 11.08 7.71
CA LYS A 56 -11.71 10.07 8.42
C LYS A 56 -11.08 8.68 8.26
N HIS A 57 -10.70 8.31 7.03
CA HIS A 57 -10.00 7.05 6.76
C HIS A 57 -8.73 6.90 7.61
N LEU A 58 -7.86 7.93 7.62
CA LEU A 58 -6.63 7.90 8.42
C LEU A 58 -6.88 7.75 9.93
N LYS A 59 -7.95 8.35 10.46
CA LYS A 59 -8.34 8.21 11.88
C LYS A 59 -8.81 6.79 12.20
N GLU A 60 -9.70 6.24 11.38
CA GLU A 60 -10.20 4.86 11.55
C GLU A 60 -9.06 3.85 11.39
N PHE A 61 -8.16 4.09 10.43
CA PHE A 61 -6.98 3.25 10.18
C PHE A 61 -6.01 3.27 11.36
N TYR A 62 -5.79 4.43 11.99
CA TYR A 62 -4.96 4.56 13.17
C TYR A 62 -5.48 3.69 14.33
N VAL A 63 -6.78 3.72 14.58
CA VAL A 63 -7.42 2.91 15.63
C VAL A 63 -7.23 1.42 15.34
N ALA A 64 -7.54 0.98 14.12
CA ALA A 64 -7.38 -0.43 13.72
C ALA A 64 -5.91 -0.91 13.86
N CYS A 65 -4.94 -0.10 13.43
CA CYS A 65 -3.52 -0.48 13.56
C CYS A 65 -3.04 -0.56 15.01
N SER A 66 -3.63 0.20 15.92
CA SER A 66 -3.23 0.22 17.33
C SER A 66 -3.54 -1.12 18.01
N ASP A 67 -4.68 -1.73 17.65
CA ASP A 67 -5.10 -3.03 18.16
C ASP A 67 -4.35 -4.21 17.53
N MET A 68 -3.76 -3.99 16.34
CA MET A 68 -3.04 -5.02 15.58
C MET A 68 -1.53 -5.06 15.88
N ARG A 69 -1.02 -4.18 16.74
CA ARG A 69 0.43 -4.02 16.98
C ARG A 69 0.99 -5.14 17.87
N PRO A 70 1.89 -6.00 17.36
CA PRO A 70 2.60 -6.96 18.20
C PRO A 70 3.64 -6.27 19.08
N GLN A 71 4.03 -6.95 20.15
CA GLN A 71 5.16 -6.53 20.97
C GLN A 71 6.45 -6.54 20.12
N GLY A 72 7.25 -5.47 20.23
CA GLY A 72 8.52 -5.35 19.49
C GLY A 72 8.42 -4.71 18.10
N VAL A 73 7.21 -4.39 17.61
CA VAL A 73 7.03 -3.65 16.35
C VAL A 73 6.60 -2.22 16.63
N THR A 74 7.22 -1.25 15.95
CA THR A 74 6.83 0.15 16.10
C THR A 74 5.47 0.41 15.44
N GLU A 75 4.75 1.40 15.93
CA GLU A 75 3.46 1.77 15.35
C GLU A 75 3.59 2.21 13.88
N GLU A 76 4.68 2.91 13.53
CA GLU A 76 4.98 3.29 12.16
C GLU A 76 5.18 2.07 11.25
N GLN A 77 5.92 1.07 11.70
CA GLN A 77 6.14 -0.17 10.97
C GLN A 77 4.83 -0.94 10.69
N VAL A 78 3.91 -0.98 11.66
CA VAL A 78 2.58 -1.58 11.46
C VAL A 78 1.80 -0.78 10.42
N LYS A 79 1.74 0.54 10.57
CA LYS A 79 0.98 1.41 9.67
C LYS A 79 1.47 1.33 8.23
N LEU A 80 2.78 1.40 8.00
CA LEU A 80 3.37 1.30 6.68
C LEU A 80 2.99 -0.01 5.99
N ARG A 81 3.06 -1.14 6.70
CA ARG A 81 2.72 -2.46 6.16
C ARG A 81 1.22 -2.70 6.03
N ALA A 82 0.40 -2.12 6.90
CA ALA A 82 -1.06 -2.27 6.87
C ALA A 82 -1.74 -1.37 5.84
N PHE A 83 -1.17 -0.20 5.54
CA PHE A 83 -1.81 0.80 4.69
C PHE A 83 -2.21 0.30 3.30
N PRO A 84 -1.39 -0.47 2.55
CA PRO A 84 -1.78 -1.02 1.25
C PRO A 84 -3.04 -1.90 1.30
N PHE A 85 -3.33 -2.53 2.44
CA PHE A 85 -4.52 -3.35 2.65
C PHE A 85 -5.76 -2.53 2.97
N SER A 86 -5.58 -1.29 3.45
CA SER A 86 -6.67 -0.34 3.68
C SER A 86 -7.16 0.36 2.39
N LEU A 87 -6.49 0.14 1.27
CA LEU A 87 -6.82 0.75 -0.02
C LEU A 87 -7.48 -0.26 -0.96
N GLY A 88 -8.49 0.19 -1.69
CA GLY A 88 -9.15 -0.53 -2.77
C GLY A 88 -9.25 0.31 -4.03
N ASP A 89 -9.62 -0.34 -5.13
CA ASP A 89 -9.90 0.29 -6.43
C ASP A 89 -8.86 1.37 -6.80
N LYS A 90 -9.32 2.60 -7.10
CA LYS A 90 -8.48 3.72 -7.53
C LYS A 90 -7.40 4.09 -6.52
N ALA A 91 -7.69 3.96 -5.22
CA ALA A 91 -6.72 4.24 -4.16
C ALA A 91 -5.55 3.26 -4.18
N LYS A 92 -5.84 2.00 -4.46
CA LYS A 92 -4.82 0.96 -4.56
C LYS A 92 -3.98 1.12 -5.82
N ASP A 93 -4.63 1.42 -6.95
CA ASP A 93 -3.94 1.69 -8.22
C ASP A 93 -3.00 2.90 -8.10
N TRP A 94 -3.44 3.97 -7.44
CA TRP A 94 -2.60 5.13 -7.15
C TRP A 94 -1.34 4.74 -6.36
N LEU A 95 -1.47 3.97 -5.29
CA LEU A 95 -0.32 3.57 -4.48
C LEU A 95 0.69 2.78 -5.32
N TYR A 96 0.23 1.88 -6.20
CA TYR A 96 1.10 1.11 -7.09
C TYR A 96 1.67 1.91 -8.26
N SER A 97 1.12 3.08 -8.57
CA SER A 97 1.66 3.99 -9.59
C SER A 97 2.86 4.80 -9.12
N LEU A 98 3.10 4.86 -7.80
CA LEU A 98 4.20 5.64 -7.22
C LEU A 98 5.56 5.00 -7.48
N PRO A 99 6.64 5.81 -7.59
CA PRO A 99 7.99 5.27 -7.77
C PRO A 99 8.39 4.36 -6.60
N SER A 100 9.11 3.28 -6.91
CA SER A 100 9.65 2.37 -5.90
C SER A 100 10.56 3.10 -4.91
N GLY A 101 10.42 2.80 -3.61
CA GLY A 101 11.22 3.42 -2.54
C GLY A 101 11.01 4.92 -2.36
N SER A 102 9.93 5.51 -2.89
CA SER A 102 9.65 6.94 -2.73
C SER A 102 9.13 7.32 -1.35
N ILE A 103 8.66 6.35 -0.55
CA ILE A 103 8.07 6.56 0.77
C ILE A 103 8.93 5.84 1.81
N LEU A 104 9.52 6.62 2.72
CA LEU A 104 10.41 6.11 3.77
C LEU A 104 9.78 6.20 5.16
N SER A 105 8.74 7.02 5.33
CA SER A 105 8.07 7.24 6.61
C SER A 105 6.55 7.28 6.50
N TRP A 106 5.87 7.05 7.63
CA TRP A 106 4.42 7.18 7.71
C TRP A 106 3.96 8.62 7.46
N ASN A 107 4.76 9.62 7.85
CA ASN A 107 4.43 11.02 7.61
C ASN A 107 4.45 11.37 6.12
N GLU A 108 5.43 10.88 5.36
CA GLU A 108 5.48 11.07 3.90
C GLU A 108 4.28 10.42 3.23
N LEU A 109 3.97 9.16 3.58
CA LEU A 109 2.83 8.43 3.03
C LEU A 109 1.51 9.18 3.26
N LYS A 110 1.26 9.66 4.48
CA LYS A 110 0.07 10.46 4.81
C LYS A 110 0.01 11.73 3.97
N LYS A 111 1.14 12.45 3.86
CA LYS A 111 1.20 13.71 3.14
C LYS A 111 0.78 13.53 1.69
N ILE A 112 1.42 12.60 0.97
CA ILE A 112 1.14 12.37 -0.45
C ILE A 112 -0.27 11.79 -0.67
N PHE A 113 -0.77 10.98 0.27
CA PHE A 113 -2.14 10.45 0.22
C PHE A 113 -3.16 11.58 0.34
N LEU A 114 -2.97 12.48 1.30
CA LEU A 114 -3.84 13.65 1.48
C LEU A 114 -3.73 14.61 0.30
N GLU A 115 -2.54 14.89 -0.22
CA GLU A 115 -2.37 15.73 -1.41
C GLU A 115 -3.10 15.17 -2.64
N ASN A 116 -3.13 13.84 -2.80
CA ASN A 116 -3.79 13.18 -3.93
C ASN A 116 -5.33 13.12 -3.78
N TYR A 117 -5.85 12.82 -2.59
CA TYR A 117 -7.30 12.61 -2.37
C TYR A 117 -8.01 13.82 -1.74
N PHE A 118 -7.26 14.80 -1.28
CA PHE A 118 -7.73 16.05 -0.70
C PHE A 118 -6.80 17.22 -1.11
N PRO A 119 -6.69 17.51 -2.42
CA PRO A 119 -5.88 18.64 -2.87
C PRO A 119 -6.44 19.93 -2.27
N ALA A 120 -5.56 20.85 -1.85
CA ALA A 120 -5.96 22.19 -1.51
C ALA A 120 -6.60 22.83 -2.75
N SER A 121 -7.89 23.14 -2.66
CA SER A 121 -8.67 23.81 -3.71
C SER A 121 -8.09 25.17 -4.09
#